data_AF-A0AA50DIS1-F1
#
_entry.id   AF-A0AA50DIS1-F1
#
_cell.length_a   1.000
_cell.length_b   1.000
_cell.length_c   1.000
_cell.angle_alpha   90.00
_cell.angle_beta   90.00
_cell.angle_gamma   90.00
#
_symmetry.space_group_name_H-M   'P 1'
#
loop_
_entity.id
_entity.type
_entity.pdbx_description
1 polymer ?
#
loop_
_entity_poly.entity_id
_entity_poly.type
_entity_poly.pdbx_seq_one_letter_code
_entity_poly.pdbx_strand_id
1 'polypeptide(L)'
;MRIIAGGLGTVNPYAAIARPYLEKFHQQVDEARGGSKMALAFKGLSTEERRVIFILGNGVAIRSPREMEKLTERHILLSYEELSNKEKLTVIRGMKEAKKLAAKIPYSPPGEEEALKNPRTVTPETLDDYQNGDSAIPKSEVNNVSGF
;
A
#
# COMPACT_ATOMS: atom_id res chain seq x y z
N MET A 1 -7.62 30.30 -5.09
CA MET A 1 -7.69 29.10 -5.94
C MET A 1 -7.58 27.87 -5.04
N ARG A 2 -8.60 27.00 -5.00
CA ARG A 2 -8.58 25.72 -4.29
C ARG A 2 -8.58 24.59 -5.31
N ILE A 3 -7.56 23.73 -5.26
CA ILE A 3 -7.46 22.52 -6.08
C ILE A 3 -8.32 21.45 -5.41
N ILE A 4 -9.40 21.03 -6.06
CA ILE A 4 -10.23 19.91 -5.60
C ILE A 4 -9.64 18.63 -6.20
N ALA A 5 -9.15 17.75 -5.33
CA ALA A 5 -8.66 16.43 -5.69
C ALA A 5 -9.81 15.57 -6.23
N GLY A 6 -9.88 15.42 -7.55
CA GLY A 6 -10.88 14.59 -8.24
C GLY A 6 -11.30 15.20 -9.57
N GLY A 7 -10.34 15.38 -10.49
CA GLY A 7 -10.41 16.17 -11.73
C GLY A 7 -11.62 15.94 -12.64
N LEU A 8 -12.77 16.46 -12.22
CA LEU A 8 -13.93 16.80 -13.03
C LEU A 8 -14.09 18.34 -13.07
N GLY A 9 -12.98 19.06 -13.03
CA GLY A 9 -12.91 20.51 -13.17
C GLY A 9 -11.88 20.86 -14.24
N THR A 10 -12.37 21.41 -15.35
CA THR A 10 -11.62 21.85 -16.54
C THR A 10 -10.71 20.79 -17.15
N VAL A 11 -11.26 20.04 -18.12
CA VAL A 11 -10.48 19.21 -19.04
C VAL A 11 -9.52 20.15 -19.77
N ASN A 12 -8.25 20.15 -19.36
CA ASN A 12 -7.20 20.82 -20.10
C ASN A 12 -7.23 20.22 -21.53
N PRO A 13 -7.44 21.01 -22.59
CA PRO A 13 -7.55 20.49 -23.97
C PRO A 13 -6.31 19.67 -24.37
N TYR A 14 -5.14 20.02 -23.82
CA TYR A 14 -3.91 19.25 -24.00
C TYR A 14 -3.96 17.86 -23.36
N ALA A 15 -4.66 17.69 -22.23
CA ALA A 15 -4.84 16.39 -21.59
C ALA A 15 -5.75 15.46 -22.41
N ALA A 16 -6.74 16.01 -23.12
CA ALA A 16 -7.59 15.23 -24.03
C ALA A 16 -6.81 14.74 -25.26
N ILE A 17 -5.92 15.57 -25.82
CA ILE A 17 -5.07 15.23 -26.96
C ILE A 17 -3.97 14.22 -26.57
N ALA A 18 -3.41 14.35 -25.36
CA ALA A 18 -2.37 13.46 -24.86
C ALA A 18 -2.91 12.10 -24.37
N ARG A 19 -4.21 11.99 -24.10
CA ARG A 19 -4.86 10.79 -23.56
C ARG A 19 -4.53 9.48 -24.31
N PRO A 20 -4.66 9.38 -25.64
CA PRO A 20 -4.34 8.13 -26.35
C PRO A 20 -2.85 7.75 -26.24
N TYR A 21 -1.95 8.72 -26.15
CA TYR A 21 -0.52 8.48 -25.99
C TYR A 21 -0.20 8.00 -24.57
N LEU A 22 -0.83 8.60 -23.56
CA LEU A 22 -0.71 8.17 -22.16
C LEU A 22 -1.26 6.76 -21.95
N GLU A 23 -2.42 6.44 -22.53
CA GLU A 23 -3.01 5.10 -22.47
C GLU A 23 -2.07 4.03 -23.07
N LYS A 24 -1.49 4.29 -24.26
CA LYS A 24 -0.49 3.41 -24.88
C LYS A 24 0.77 3.26 -24.02
N PHE A 25 1.27 4.35 -23.46
CA PHE A 25 2.43 4.32 -22.57
C PHE A 25 2.16 3.49 -21.31
N HIS A 26 1.01 3.68 -20.67
CA HIS A 26 0.61 2.89 -19.50
C HIS A 26 0.49 1.41 -19.83
N GLN A 27 -0.09 1.08 -20.99
CA GLN A 27 -0.20 -0.30 -21.43
C GLN A 27 1.19 -0.95 -21.63
N GLN A 28 2.13 -0.26 -22.30
CA GLN A 28 3.50 -0.76 -22.48
C GLN A 28 4.24 -0.96 -21.15
N VAL A 29 4.08 -0.01 -20.21
CA VAL A 29 4.70 -0.10 -18.89
C VAL A 29 4.10 -1.25 -18.07
N ASP A 30 2.79 -1.45 -18.14
CA ASP A 30 2.10 -2.54 -17.46
C ASP A 30 2.51 -3.90 -18.06
N GLU A 31 2.62 -4.02 -19.38
CA GLU A 31 3.14 -5.21 -20.06
C GLU A 31 4.57 -5.54 -19.63
N ALA A 32 5.46 -4.53 -19.60
CA ALA A 32 6.85 -4.71 -19.17
C ALA A 32 6.98 -5.13 -17.69
N ARG A 33 5.99 -4.80 -16.85
CA ARG A 33 5.94 -5.17 -15.43
C ARG A 33 5.19 -6.48 -15.17
N GLY A 34 4.61 -7.09 -16.20
CA GLY A 34 3.79 -8.30 -16.08
C GLY A 34 2.39 -8.04 -15.50
N GLY A 35 1.88 -6.81 -15.60
CA GLY A 35 0.54 -6.41 -15.18
C GLY A 35 0.49 -5.00 -14.58
N SER A 36 -0.74 -4.53 -14.33
CA SER A 36 -0.94 -3.22 -13.70
C SER A 36 -0.37 -3.18 -12.28
N LYS A 37 0.04 -2.00 -11.80
CA LYS A 37 0.50 -1.81 -10.42
C LYS A 37 -0.50 -2.35 -9.37
N MET A 38 -1.80 -2.24 -9.65
CA MET A 38 -2.85 -2.75 -8.77
C MET A 38 -2.95 -4.27 -8.82
N ALA A 39 -2.79 -4.88 -9.99
CA ALA A 39 -2.75 -6.33 -10.13
C ALA A 39 -1.56 -6.92 -9.35
N LEU A 40 -0.38 -6.32 -9.46
CA LEU A 40 0.81 -6.76 -8.70
C LEU A 40 0.61 -6.60 -7.20
N ALA A 41 0.05 -5.48 -6.75
CA ALA A 41 -0.26 -5.27 -5.33
C ALA A 41 -1.27 -6.31 -4.83
N PHE A 42 -2.33 -6.60 -5.58
CA PHE A 42 -3.32 -7.60 -5.23
C PHE A 42 -2.74 -9.02 -5.20
N LYS A 43 -1.88 -9.35 -6.17
CA LYS A 43 -1.17 -10.64 -6.24
C LYS A 43 -0.29 -10.88 -5.01
N GLY A 44 0.33 -9.82 -4.47
CA GLY A 44 1.16 -9.90 -3.28
C GLY A 44 0.40 -10.10 -1.97
N LEU A 45 -0.93 -9.95 -1.95
CA LEU A 45 -1.72 -10.11 -0.73
C LEU A 45 -2.02 -11.58 -0.42
N SER A 46 -1.89 -11.95 0.87
CA SER A 46 -2.35 -13.22 1.41
C SER A 46 -3.89 -13.35 1.37
N THR A 47 -4.40 -14.56 1.59
CA THR A 47 -5.84 -14.83 1.64
C THR A 47 -6.53 -14.01 2.75
N GLU A 48 -5.89 -13.89 3.90
CA GLU A 48 -6.36 -13.13 5.06
C GLU A 48 -6.39 -11.63 4.74
N GLU A 49 -5.32 -11.11 4.15
CA GLU A 49 -5.24 -9.70 3.75
C GLU A 49 -6.31 -9.36 2.72
N ARG A 50 -6.52 -10.24 1.73
CA ARG A 50 -7.61 -10.09 0.73
C ARG A 50 -8.98 -10.04 1.41
N ARG A 51 -9.24 -10.87 2.42
CA ARG A 51 -10.50 -10.82 3.19
C ARG A 51 -10.70 -9.47 3.86
N VAL A 52 -9.67 -8.92 4.49
CA VAL A 52 -9.74 -7.58 5.11
C VAL A 52 -10.04 -6.52 4.07
N ILE A 53 -9.35 -6.55 2.93
CA ILE A 53 -9.62 -5.64 1.80
C ILE A 53 -11.07 -5.76 1.32
N PHE A 54 -11.60 -6.98 1.21
CA PHE A 54 -12.97 -7.22 0.76
C PHE A 54 -14.00 -6.69 1.74
N ILE A 55 -13.80 -6.88 3.06
CA ILE A 55 -14.70 -6.35 4.09
C ILE A 55 -14.77 -4.82 3.98
N LEU A 56 -13.62 -4.16 3.90
CA LEU A 56 -13.55 -2.70 3.78
C LEU A 56 -14.15 -2.19 2.46
N GLY A 57 -13.84 -2.86 1.35
CA GLY A 57 -14.39 -2.55 0.03
C GLY A 57 -15.90 -2.73 -0.03
N ASN A 58 -16.41 -3.83 0.51
CA ASN A 58 -17.85 -4.12 0.58
C ASN A 58 -18.62 -3.10 1.40
N GLY A 59 -18.03 -2.59 2.50
CA GLY A 59 -18.61 -1.49 3.25
C GLY A 59 -18.79 -0.20 2.43
N VAL A 60 -17.94 0.03 1.42
CA VAL A 60 -18.14 1.11 0.44
C VAL A 60 -19.15 0.70 -0.63
N ALA A 61 -19.08 -0.51 -1.16
CA ALA A 61 -20.00 -1.00 -2.20
C ALA A 61 -21.47 -0.97 -1.76
N ILE A 62 -21.76 -1.24 -0.47
CA ILE A 62 -23.10 -1.11 0.11
C ILE A 62 -23.66 0.31 -0.07
N ARG A 63 -22.81 1.33 0.03
CA ARG A 63 -23.21 2.74 -0.10
C ARG A 63 -23.27 3.20 -1.57
N SER A 64 -22.72 2.41 -2.49
CA SER A 64 -22.61 2.76 -3.92
C SER A 64 -22.92 1.57 -4.84
N PRO A 65 -24.11 0.94 -4.73
CA PRO A 65 -24.41 -0.33 -5.41
C PRO A 65 -24.53 -0.23 -6.93
N ARG A 66 -24.68 0.98 -7.49
CA ARG A 66 -24.72 1.19 -8.94
C ARG A 66 -23.34 1.09 -9.58
N GLU A 67 -22.31 1.53 -8.85
CA GLU A 67 -20.93 1.67 -9.34
C GLU A 67 -20.04 0.49 -8.93
N MET A 68 -20.37 -0.16 -7.82
CA MET A 68 -19.52 -1.16 -7.18
C MET A 68 -20.30 -2.44 -6.91
N GLU A 69 -19.60 -3.56 -7.00
CA GLU A 69 -20.16 -4.88 -6.73
C GLU A 69 -19.52 -5.49 -5.49
N LYS A 70 -20.32 -6.22 -4.70
CA LYS A 70 -19.82 -6.86 -3.48
C LYS A 70 -18.95 -8.05 -3.85
N LEU A 71 -17.81 -8.15 -3.17
CA LEU A 71 -16.90 -9.28 -3.26
C LEU A 71 -17.33 -10.38 -2.29
N THR A 72 -17.28 -11.63 -2.74
CA THR A 72 -17.64 -12.81 -1.94
C THR A 72 -16.42 -13.67 -1.67
N GLU A 73 -16.56 -14.73 -0.87
CA GLU A 73 -15.45 -15.66 -0.62
C GLU A 73 -14.89 -16.32 -1.88
N ARG A 74 -15.75 -16.56 -2.88
CA ARG A 74 -15.32 -17.11 -4.18
C ARG A 74 -14.31 -16.22 -4.88
N HIS A 75 -14.38 -14.91 -4.66
CA HIS A 75 -13.51 -13.94 -5.30
C HIS A 75 -12.12 -13.86 -4.66
N ILE A 76 -11.91 -14.47 -3.47
CA ILE A 76 -10.62 -14.42 -2.76
C ILE A 76 -9.54 -15.15 -3.54
N LEU A 77 -9.92 -16.27 -4.18
CA LEU A 77 -9.02 -17.14 -4.94
C LEU A 77 -8.78 -16.67 -6.38
N LEU A 78 -9.55 -15.68 -6.84
CA LEU A 78 -9.38 -15.11 -8.17
C LEU A 78 -8.11 -14.25 -8.25
N SER A 79 -7.55 -14.18 -9.45
CA SER A 79 -6.58 -13.16 -9.85
C SER A 79 -7.27 -11.82 -10.03
N TYR A 80 -6.48 -10.74 -10.04
CA TYR A 80 -7.04 -9.40 -10.20
C TYR A 80 -7.70 -9.23 -11.57
N GLU A 81 -7.16 -9.87 -12.59
CA GLU A 81 -7.58 -9.81 -13.98
C GLU A 81 -8.97 -10.42 -14.20
N GLU A 82 -9.26 -11.51 -13.50
CA GLU A 82 -10.53 -12.25 -13.55
C GLU A 82 -11.72 -11.49 -12.94
N LEU A 83 -11.44 -10.44 -12.15
CA LEU A 83 -12.49 -9.60 -11.56
C LEU A 83 -13.11 -8.66 -12.62
N SER A 84 -14.41 -8.43 -12.52
CA SER A 84 -15.11 -7.42 -13.31
C SER A 84 -14.62 -6.02 -12.98
N ASN A 85 -14.89 -5.03 -13.83
CA ASN A 85 -14.47 -3.64 -13.57
C ASN A 85 -15.11 -3.07 -12.28
N LYS A 86 -16.34 -3.48 -11.96
CA LYS A 86 -17.02 -3.05 -10.73
C LYS A 86 -16.42 -3.72 -9.48
N GLU A 87 -16.02 -4.97 -9.60
CA GLU A 87 -15.35 -5.72 -8.54
C GLU A 87 -13.93 -5.20 -8.30
N LYS A 88 -13.17 -4.92 -9.37
CA LYS A 88 -11.86 -4.24 -9.31
C LYS A 88 -11.97 -2.92 -8.57
N LEU A 89 -13.01 -2.13 -8.84
CA LEU A 89 -13.25 -0.88 -8.11
C LEU A 89 -13.48 -1.13 -6.61
N THR A 90 -14.20 -2.20 -6.25
CA THR A 90 -14.36 -2.62 -4.84
C THR A 90 -13.04 -2.98 -4.19
N VAL A 91 -12.16 -3.71 -4.87
CA VAL A 91 -10.80 -4.02 -4.36
C VAL A 91 -10.00 -2.74 -4.15
N ILE A 92 -9.97 -1.84 -5.14
CA ILE A 92 -9.24 -0.56 -5.06
C ILE A 92 -9.73 0.28 -3.87
N ARG A 93 -11.05 0.35 -3.67
CA ARG A 93 -11.64 1.08 -2.54
C ARG A 93 -11.29 0.41 -1.21
N GLY A 94 -11.31 -0.91 -1.14
CA GLY A 94 -10.87 -1.67 0.03
C GLY A 94 -9.43 -1.37 0.42
N MET A 95 -8.50 -1.43 -0.53
CA MET A 95 -7.08 -1.08 -0.31
C MET A 95 -6.91 0.36 0.16
N LYS A 96 -7.67 1.30 -0.41
CA LYS A 96 -7.64 2.70 0.01
C LYS A 96 -8.12 2.88 1.44
N GLU A 97 -9.19 2.23 1.84
CA GLU A 97 -9.71 2.28 3.21
C GLU A 97 -8.74 1.60 4.20
N ALA A 98 -8.11 0.48 3.82
CA ALA A 98 -7.08 -0.16 4.64
C ALA A 98 -5.90 0.78 4.90
N LYS A 99 -5.41 1.49 3.88
CA LYS A 99 -4.34 2.49 4.04
C LYS A 99 -4.75 3.64 4.96
N LYS A 100 -5.99 4.12 4.86
CA LYS A 100 -6.51 5.16 5.76
C LYS A 100 -6.65 4.65 7.20
N LEU A 101 -7.06 3.40 7.37
CA LEU A 101 -7.20 2.78 8.69
C LEU A 101 -5.83 2.62 9.35
N ALA A 102 -4.84 2.10 8.62
CA ALA A 102 -3.46 1.98 9.10
C ALA A 102 -2.88 3.33 9.56
N ALA A 103 -3.18 4.42 8.84
CA ALA A 103 -2.74 5.77 9.24
C ALA A 103 -3.40 6.31 10.51
N LYS A 104 -4.51 5.71 10.98
CA LYS A 104 -5.22 6.11 12.20
C LYS A 104 -4.87 5.24 13.40
N ILE A 105 -4.35 4.03 13.17
CA ILE A 105 -3.96 3.13 14.23
C ILE A 105 -2.59 3.60 14.74
N PRO A 106 -2.45 3.94 16.03
CA PRO A 106 -1.14 4.28 16.58
C PRO A 106 -0.22 3.06 16.44
N TYR A 107 0.96 3.29 15.88
CA TYR A 107 1.98 2.24 15.79
C TYR A 107 2.59 2.05 17.18
N SER A 108 2.39 0.86 17.73
CA SER A 108 3.01 0.40 18.96
C SER A 108 4.30 -0.33 18.58
N PRO A 109 5.49 0.16 18.95
CA PRO A 109 6.72 -0.57 18.70
C PRO A 109 6.71 -1.92 19.44
N PRO A 110 7.38 -2.95 18.90
CA PRO A 110 7.55 -4.21 19.64
C PRO A 110 8.21 -3.92 21.00
N GLY A 111 7.46 -4.14 22.09
CA GLY A 111 7.86 -3.82 23.48
C GLY A 111 6.75 -3.13 24.31
N GLU A 112 5.85 -2.38 23.67
CA GLU A 112 4.73 -1.73 24.37
C GLU A 112 3.69 -2.74 24.90
N GLU A 113 3.52 -3.89 24.22
CA GLU A 113 2.68 -5.00 24.71
C GLU A 113 3.24 -5.64 26.00
N GLU A 114 4.56 -5.57 26.23
CA GLU A 114 5.19 -6.01 27.48
C GLU A 114 5.03 -4.96 28.59
N ALA A 115 5.03 -3.67 28.25
CA ALA A 115 4.75 -2.59 29.19
C ALA A 115 3.30 -2.62 29.72
N LEU A 116 2.35 -3.09 28.90
CA LEU A 116 0.96 -3.36 29.33
C LEU A 116 0.85 -4.50 30.36
N LYS A 117 1.81 -5.44 30.40
CA LYS A 117 1.83 -6.54 31.38
C LYS A 117 2.40 -6.13 32.74
N ASN A 118 3.21 -5.06 32.82
CA ASN A 118 3.80 -4.53 34.05
C ASN A 118 3.85 -2.99 34.07
N PRO A 119 2.76 -2.30 34.46
CA PRO A 119 2.67 -0.84 34.42
C PRO A 119 3.54 -0.09 35.45
N ARG A 120 4.44 -0.78 36.17
CA ARG A 120 5.33 -0.20 37.20
C ARG A 120 6.80 -0.06 36.78
N THR A 121 7.14 -0.43 35.54
CA THR A 121 8.53 -0.44 35.03
C THR A 121 8.65 0.35 33.73
N VAL A 122 8.01 1.51 33.65
CA VAL A 122 8.28 2.47 32.57
C VAL A 122 9.20 3.56 33.12
N THR A 123 10.51 3.33 33.07
CA THR A 123 11.44 4.45 32.98
C THR A 123 11.37 4.97 31.54
N PRO A 124 11.10 6.26 31.32
CA PRO A 124 11.18 6.81 29.97
C PRO A 124 12.63 6.64 29.48
N GLU A 125 12.82 5.86 28.42
CA GLU A 125 14.12 5.79 27.74
C GLU A 125 14.47 7.19 27.26
N THR A 126 15.63 7.67 27.71
CA THR A 126 16.18 8.95 27.29
C THR A 126 16.75 8.81 25.88
N LEU A 127 16.81 9.91 25.13
CA LEU A 127 17.34 9.96 23.76
C LEU A 127 18.75 9.34 23.59
N ASP A 128 19.50 9.15 24.67
CA ASP A 128 20.81 8.50 24.70
C ASP A 128 20.76 6.98 24.42
N ASP A 129 19.62 6.31 24.65
CA ASP A 129 19.48 4.87 24.43
C ASP A 129 19.44 4.50 22.93
N TYR A 130 19.09 5.46 22.05
CA TYR A 130 19.09 5.28 20.60
C TYR A 130 20.47 5.42 19.95
N GLN A 131 21.49 5.95 20.65
CA GLN A 131 22.84 6.11 20.09
C GLN A 131 23.75 4.89 20.27
N ASN A 132 23.41 3.96 21.16
CA ASN A 132 24.26 2.80 21.44
C ASN A 132 24.05 1.60 20.49
N GLY A 133 23.13 1.72 19.51
CA GLY A 133 22.89 0.70 18.48
C GLY A 133 23.82 0.75 17.27
N ASP A 134 24.50 1.88 17.01
CA ASP A 134 25.50 2.01 15.94
C ASP A 134 26.87 1.54 16.44
N SER A 135 26.92 0.29 16.88
CA SER A 135 28.19 -0.41 17.06
C SER A 135 28.81 -0.67 15.69
N ALA A 136 29.75 0.21 15.32
CA ALA A 136 30.81 0.06 14.34
C ALA A 136 30.80 -1.26 13.53
N ILE A 137 30.53 -1.14 12.23
CA ILE A 137 30.95 -2.15 11.25
C ILE A 137 32.46 -2.36 11.46
N PRO A 138 32.92 -3.59 11.80
CA PRO A 138 34.34 -3.83 11.95
C PRO A 138 35.01 -3.67 10.59
N LYS A 139 35.99 -2.76 10.49
CA LYS A 139 36.91 -2.71 9.35
C LYS A 139 37.79 -3.96 9.42
N SER A 140 37.33 -5.05 8.81
CA SER A 140 38.17 -6.21 8.52
C SER A 140 39.21 -5.81 7.46
N GLU A 141 40.46 -5.71 7.93
CA GLU A 141 41.72 -5.94 7.21
C GLU A 141 41.74 -5.66 5.69
N VAL A 142 42.07 -4.43 5.32
CA VAL A 142 42.68 -4.17 4.02
C VAL A 142 44.18 -4.37 4.19
N ASN A 143 44.67 -5.55 3.80
CA ASN A 143 46.11 -5.80 3.68
C ASN A 143 46.69 -4.87 2.61
N ASN A 144 47.55 -3.94 3.04
CA ASN A 144 48.41 -3.17 2.15
C ASN A 144 49.36 -4.13 1.43
N VAL A 145 49.14 -4.36 0.13
CA VAL A 145 50.17 -4.83 -0.77
C VAL A 145 50.58 -3.67 -1.66
N SER A 146 51.67 -3.03 -1.26
CA SER A 146 52.49 -2.16 -2.10
C SER A 146 53.17 -2.99 -3.18
N GLY A 147 53.17 -2.55 -4.44
CA GLY A 147 54.17 -3.01 -5.41
C GLY A 147 53.73 -3.04 -6.89
N PHE A 148 54.28 -2.08 -7.64
CA PHE A 148 54.38 -1.94 -9.11
C PHE A 148 53.21 -1.32 -9.86
#